data_AF-A0AAN5BY57-F1
#
_entry.id   AF-A0AAN5BY57-F1
#
_cell.length_a   1.000
_cell.length_b   1.000
_cell.length_c   1.000
_cell.angle_alpha   90.00
_cell.angle_beta   90.00
_cell.angle_gamma   90.00
#
_symmetry.space_group_name_H-M   'P 1'
#
loop_
_entity.id
_entity.type
_entity.pdbx_description
1 polymer ?
#
loop_
_entity_poly.entity_id
_entity_poly.type
_entity_poly.pdbx_seq_one_letter_code
_entity_poly.pdbx_strand_id
1 'polypeptide(L)'
;MLTEHSVCAQIRHENLRIAVIEPLESSLGILPHESTSAVSERVSEEDDDVGEGQALSEDDKPVVDQFADLRKRRFLWYFDSYIQTIDAADSVISRKPKFQRMPFESQGNTMDGHFDYPELRRRVVLLREKIIYETNNWLFEGLGVKKQELSIASNLQRQYEQIVEDLKRQKNFAVDLELVDTNPFLWAFTYFGRPMSHLDGGIFRFKIYISPRFPDEQPRVFVETPIFHIRVSREGVLCYSPRRTDEMRYHIEAIVAALEEESPPYDPRTTVHPEATKLFWGSMEDRKKYNRALRQSVEKSAE
;
A
#
# COMPACT_ATOMS: atom_id res chain seq x y z
N MET A 1 3.54 36.90 5.40
CA MET A 1 4.28 36.03 4.47
C MET A 1 5.16 35.01 5.18
N LEU A 2 6.07 35.37 6.10
CA LEU A 2 6.89 34.38 6.83
C LEU A 2 6.08 33.43 7.74
N THR A 3 4.90 33.85 8.22
CA THR A 3 4.05 33.08 9.12
C THR A 3 3.27 31.96 8.42
N GLU A 4 2.71 32.19 7.23
CA GLU A 4 1.89 31.19 6.51
C GLU A 4 2.72 29.99 6.03
N HIS A 5 3.92 30.23 5.50
CA HIS A 5 4.82 29.17 5.07
C HIS A 5 5.29 28.28 6.24
N SER A 6 5.45 28.86 7.44
CA SER A 6 5.82 28.11 8.65
C SER A 6 4.68 27.22 9.15
N VAL A 7 3.43 27.73 9.15
CA VAL A 7 2.22 26.96 9.50
C VAL A 7 2.03 25.75 8.58
N CYS A 8 2.10 25.97 7.26
CA CYS A 8 1.94 24.88 6.31
C CYS A 8 3.01 23.79 6.47
N ALA A 9 4.24 24.17 6.83
CA ALA A 9 5.31 23.22 7.07
C ALA A 9 5.05 22.37 8.33
N GLN A 10 4.60 22.98 9.44
CA GLN A 10 4.26 22.27 10.67
C GLN A 10 3.11 21.29 10.45
N ILE A 11 2.01 21.76 9.85
CA ILE A 11 0.84 20.93 9.54
C ILE A 11 1.24 19.75 8.65
N ARG A 12 2.10 19.98 7.65
CA ARG A 12 2.57 18.91 6.76
C ARG A 12 3.40 17.85 7.50
N HIS A 13 4.31 18.28 8.38
CA HIS A 13 5.12 17.37 9.19
C HIS A 13 4.22 16.53 10.11
N GLU A 14 3.35 17.19 10.88
CA GLU A 14 2.51 16.53 11.87
C GLU A 14 1.42 15.66 11.24
N ASN A 15 0.84 16.08 10.11
CA ASN A 15 -0.11 15.23 9.39
C ASN A 15 0.56 13.93 8.90
N LEU A 16 1.81 13.98 8.44
CA LEU A 16 2.51 12.76 8.03
C LEU A 16 2.74 11.82 9.23
N ARG A 17 3.14 12.38 10.37
CA ARG A 17 3.35 11.63 11.61
C ARG A 17 2.06 11.00 12.13
N ILE A 18 1.03 11.82 12.37
CA ILE A 18 -0.19 11.43 13.09
C ILE A 18 -1.18 10.70 12.19
N ALA A 19 -1.36 11.16 10.95
CA ALA A 19 -2.41 10.60 10.08
C ALA A 19 -1.95 9.40 9.26
N VAL A 20 -0.64 9.26 9.01
CA VAL A 20 -0.09 8.21 8.16
C VAL A 20 0.76 7.23 8.96
N ILE A 21 1.80 7.71 9.64
CA ILE A 21 2.82 6.84 10.24
C ILE A 21 2.29 6.13 11.48
N GLU A 22 1.79 6.86 12.48
CA GLU A 22 1.35 6.28 13.76
C GLU A 22 0.25 5.21 13.62
N PRO A 23 -0.81 5.42 12.84
CA PRO A 23 -1.85 4.40 12.66
C PRO A 23 -1.34 3.13 11.98
N LEU A 24 -0.29 3.25 11.15
CA LEU A 24 0.34 2.09 10.51
C LEU A 24 1.29 1.38 11.47
N GLU A 25 2.06 2.12 12.26
CA GLU A 25 2.92 1.56 13.30
C GLU A 25 2.12 0.77 14.33
N SER A 26 1.01 1.35 14.82
CA SER A 26 0.08 0.64 15.71
C SER A 26 -0.47 -0.63 15.07
N SER A 27 -0.89 -0.58 13.78
CA SER A 27 -1.41 -1.76 13.07
C SER A 27 -0.38 -2.85 12.79
N LEU A 28 0.91 -2.51 12.81
CA LEU A 28 2.03 -3.42 12.57
C LEU A 28 2.76 -3.82 13.87
N GLY A 29 2.28 -3.35 15.03
CA GLY A 29 2.90 -3.61 16.33
C GLY A 29 4.29 -2.99 16.48
N ILE A 30 4.59 -1.91 15.75
CA ILE A 30 5.86 -1.19 15.88
C ILE A 30 5.71 -0.24 17.07
N LEU A 31 6.46 -0.50 18.14
CA LEU A 31 6.48 0.40 19.30
C LEU A 31 7.11 1.74 18.92
N PRO A 32 6.51 2.88 19.33
CA PRO A 32 7.14 4.18 19.17
C PRO A 32 8.51 4.17 19.86
N HIS A 33 9.55 4.53 19.13
CA HIS A 33 10.89 4.64 19.68
C HIS A 33 11.00 5.93 20.53
N GLU A 34 10.26 6.02 21.63
CA GLU A 34 10.40 6.97 22.75
C GLU A 34 9.34 6.73 23.85
N SER A 35 9.26 5.51 24.37
CA SER A 35 8.67 5.27 25.70
C SER A 35 9.37 4.11 26.41
N THR A 36 10.70 4.19 26.48
CA THR A 36 11.49 3.57 27.55
C THR A 36 11.74 4.63 28.63
N SER A 37 10.69 4.98 29.36
CA SER A 37 10.77 5.55 30.72
C SER A 37 9.36 5.56 31.29
N ALA A 38 9.22 4.99 32.49
CA ALA A 38 7.99 4.86 33.29
C ALA A 38 7.04 3.69 32.93
N VAL A 39 7.58 2.47 32.84
CA VAL A 39 6.92 1.39 33.59
C VAL A 39 7.68 1.30 34.91
N SER A 40 7.27 2.14 35.87
CA SER A 40 7.68 1.97 37.25
C SER A 40 7.12 0.64 37.71
N GLU A 41 8.03 -0.25 38.08
CA GLU A 41 7.79 -1.32 39.05
C GLU A 41 6.81 -0.81 40.11
N ARG A 42 5.67 -1.49 40.22
CA ARG A 42 5.01 -1.66 41.50
C ARG A 42 5.00 -3.15 41.75
N VAL A 43 6.05 -3.55 42.45
CA VAL A 43 6.13 -4.80 43.18
C VAL A 43 4.83 -4.95 43.98
N SER A 44 4.19 -6.08 43.74
CA SER A 44 3.13 -6.67 44.53
C SER A 44 3.58 -6.84 45.98
N GLU A 45 2.85 -6.24 46.92
CA GLU A 45 2.75 -6.77 48.27
C GLU A 45 1.37 -7.43 48.41
N GLU A 46 1.41 -8.60 49.04
CA GLU A 46 0.39 -9.63 49.16
C GLU A 46 -0.85 -9.16 49.92
N ASP A 47 -2.04 -9.63 49.52
CA ASP A 47 -2.99 -10.19 50.48
C ASP A 47 -3.97 -11.15 49.81
N ASP A 48 -4.17 -12.30 50.46
CA ASP A 48 -5.04 -13.41 50.09
C ASP A 48 -6.53 -13.03 50.17
N ASP A 49 -7.34 -13.31 49.14
CA ASP A 49 -8.68 -13.88 49.35
C ASP A 49 -9.21 -14.61 48.10
N VAL A 50 -9.89 -15.72 48.35
CA VAL A 50 -10.35 -16.72 47.38
C VAL A 50 -11.82 -16.45 47.03
N GLY A 51 -12.16 -16.18 45.77
CA GLY A 51 -13.58 -16.05 45.41
C GLY A 51 -13.90 -15.74 43.94
N GLU A 52 -14.45 -16.75 43.26
CA GLU A 52 -15.39 -16.70 42.13
C GLU A 52 -15.02 -16.00 40.80
N GLY A 53 -14.80 -16.86 39.79
CA GLY A 53 -15.28 -16.73 38.41
C GLY A 53 -15.61 -15.34 37.87
N GLN A 54 -14.59 -14.58 37.47
CA GLN A 54 -14.79 -13.44 36.57
C GLN A 54 -14.71 -13.93 35.12
N ALA A 55 -15.88 -14.08 34.51
CA ALA A 55 -16.01 -14.15 33.06
C ALA A 55 -15.34 -12.91 32.45
N LEU A 56 -14.34 -13.11 31.60
CA LEU A 56 -13.72 -12.05 30.83
C LEU A 56 -14.81 -11.31 30.04
N SER A 57 -14.93 -10.01 30.28
CA SER A 57 -15.84 -9.13 29.55
C SER A 57 -15.54 -9.20 28.05
N GLU A 58 -16.60 -9.31 27.23
CA GLU A 58 -16.49 -9.34 25.75
C GLU A 58 -15.85 -8.07 25.15
N ASP A 59 -15.59 -7.05 25.97
CA ASP A 59 -15.03 -5.75 25.62
C ASP A 59 -13.49 -5.74 25.46
N ASP A 60 -12.80 -6.82 25.88
CA ASP A 60 -11.34 -6.98 25.70
C ASP A 60 -10.96 -7.69 24.38
N LYS A 61 -11.88 -7.79 23.42
CA LYS A 61 -11.48 -8.12 22.05
C LYS A 61 -10.73 -6.91 21.49
N PRO A 62 -9.45 -7.06 21.05
CA PRO A 62 -8.76 -5.97 20.39
C PRO A 62 -9.65 -5.53 19.22
N VAL A 63 -10.01 -4.24 19.18
CA VAL A 63 -10.76 -3.67 18.06
C VAL A 63 -9.96 -3.99 16.81
N VAL A 64 -10.42 -4.98 16.05
CA VAL A 64 -9.81 -5.34 14.77
C VAL A 64 -10.00 -4.11 13.91
N ASP A 65 -8.89 -3.42 13.65
CA ASP A 65 -8.91 -2.21 12.88
C ASP A 65 -9.31 -2.55 11.45
N GLN A 66 -10.61 -2.37 11.16
CA GLN A 66 -11.26 -2.69 9.90
C GLN A 66 -10.57 -2.02 8.70
N PHE A 67 -9.82 -0.95 8.93
CA PHE A 67 -9.15 -0.18 7.88
C PHE A 67 -7.64 -0.40 7.84
N ALA A 68 -7.08 -1.28 8.67
CA ALA A 68 -5.64 -1.52 8.71
C ALA A 68 -5.09 -1.95 7.33
N ASP A 69 -5.69 -2.94 6.68
CA ASP A 69 -5.23 -3.39 5.36
C ASP A 69 -5.41 -2.30 4.29
N LEU A 70 -6.53 -1.56 4.32
CA LEU A 70 -6.76 -0.45 3.40
C LEU A 70 -5.68 0.62 3.53
N ARG A 71 -5.27 0.96 4.76
CA ARG A 71 -4.18 1.90 5.02
C ARG A 71 -2.85 1.36 4.53
N LYS A 72 -2.52 0.08 4.79
CA LYS A 72 -1.28 -0.56 4.29
C LYS A 72 -1.21 -0.50 2.76
N ARG A 73 -2.30 -0.84 2.07
CA ARG A 73 -2.38 -0.78 0.59
C ARG A 73 -2.19 0.63 0.05
N ARG A 74 -2.94 1.60 0.58
CA ARG A 74 -2.80 3.00 0.15
C ARG A 74 -1.44 3.58 0.49
N PHE A 75 -0.84 3.16 1.59
CA PHE A 75 0.51 3.57 1.95
C PHE A 75 1.53 3.13 0.90
N LEU A 76 1.46 1.88 0.42
CA LEU A 76 2.32 1.40 -0.66
C LEU A 76 2.12 2.16 -1.98
N TRP A 77 0.88 2.57 -2.27
CA TRP A 77 0.56 3.37 -3.46
C TRP A 77 1.19 4.76 -3.43
N TYR A 78 1.20 5.43 -2.28
CA TYR A 78 1.69 6.80 -2.13
C TYR A 78 3.08 6.91 -1.53
N PHE A 79 3.80 5.79 -1.40
CA PHE A 79 5.12 5.76 -0.79
C PHE A 79 6.07 6.80 -1.39
N ASP A 80 6.13 6.87 -2.73
CA ASP A 80 6.96 7.84 -3.45
C ASP A 80 6.57 9.28 -3.13
N SER A 81 5.27 9.57 -3.06
CA SER A 81 4.76 10.90 -2.71
C SER A 81 5.18 11.33 -1.30
N TYR A 82 5.16 10.39 -0.33
CA TYR A 82 5.63 10.66 1.02
C TYR A 82 7.13 10.95 1.05
N ILE A 83 7.94 10.11 0.40
CA ILE A 83 9.39 10.31 0.34
C ILE A 83 9.76 11.63 -0.34
N GLN A 84 9.16 11.94 -1.50
CA GLN A 84 9.39 13.22 -2.19
C GLN A 84 9.02 14.44 -1.32
N THR A 85 7.93 14.32 -0.56
CA THR A 85 7.49 15.39 0.35
C THR A 85 8.47 15.59 1.50
N ILE A 86 9.00 14.50 2.07
CA ILE A 86 10.00 14.53 3.13
C ILE A 86 11.31 15.12 2.60
N ASP A 87 11.82 14.60 1.48
CA ASP A 87 13.10 15.02 0.90
C ASP A 87 13.06 16.52 0.49
N ALA A 88 11.95 16.98 -0.08
CA ALA A 88 11.76 18.39 -0.40
C ALA A 88 11.75 19.27 0.86
N ALA A 89 11.15 18.82 1.95
CA ALA A 89 11.10 19.58 3.20
C ALA A 89 12.43 19.57 3.96
N ASP A 90 13.14 18.44 3.97
CA ASP A 90 14.46 18.27 4.60
C ASP A 90 15.52 19.17 3.94
N SER A 91 15.41 19.40 2.63
CA SER A 91 16.30 20.31 1.91
C SER A 91 16.17 21.79 2.32
N VAL A 92 15.04 22.17 2.93
CA VAL A 92 14.71 23.56 3.29
C VAL A 92 14.78 23.81 4.80
N ILE A 93 14.41 22.81 5.60
CA ILE A 93 14.24 22.95 7.05
C ILE A 93 15.36 22.18 7.76
N SER A 94 16.15 22.87 8.58
CA SER A 94 17.17 22.24 9.41
C SER A 94 16.58 21.25 10.42
N ARG A 95 17.39 20.33 10.95
CA ARG A 95 16.94 19.30 11.90
C ARG A 95 16.68 19.85 13.31
N LYS A 96 15.58 19.41 13.93
CA LYS A 96 15.12 19.73 15.31
C LYS A 96 14.78 21.20 15.67
N PRO A 97 14.45 22.13 14.75
CA PRO A 97 13.85 23.39 15.16
C PRO A 97 12.50 23.11 15.81
N LYS A 98 12.27 23.73 16.97
CA LYS A 98 10.98 23.69 17.64
C LYS A 98 9.93 24.33 16.75
N PHE A 99 8.72 23.78 16.80
CA PHE A 99 7.57 24.40 16.19
C PHE A 99 7.36 25.81 16.76
N GLN A 100 7.20 26.78 15.86
CA GLN A 100 6.85 28.13 16.24
C GLN A 100 5.37 28.14 16.64
N ARG A 101 5.09 28.59 17.87
CA ARG A 101 3.71 28.71 18.34
C ARG A 101 2.96 29.77 17.56
N MET A 102 1.79 29.43 17.05
CA MET A 102 1.01 30.32 16.19
C MET A 102 0.03 31.20 16.97
N PRO A 103 -0.39 32.35 16.43
CA PRO A 103 -1.29 33.28 17.13
C PRO A 103 -2.66 32.70 17.49
N PHE A 104 -3.10 31.66 16.78
CA PHE A 104 -4.36 30.96 17.04
C PHE A 104 -4.22 29.79 18.05
N GLU A 105 -3.00 29.47 18.50
CA GLU A 105 -2.73 28.42 19.49
C GLU A 105 -2.83 28.94 20.92
N SER A 106 -3.94 28.64 21.58
CA SER A 106 -4.24 28.90 22.98
C SER A 106 -3.88 27.68 23.87
N GLN A 107 -4.18 27.74 25.17
CA GLN A 107 -3.83 26.67 26.12
C GLN A 107 -4.43 25.28 25.80
N GLY A 108 -5.47 25.20 24.97
CA GLY A 108 -6.15 23.94 24.62
C GLY A 108 -5.87 23.40 23.21
N ASN A 109 -5.10 24.10 22.39
CA ASN A 109 -4.87 23.75 20.98
C ASN A 109 -3.44 24.06 20.51
N THR A 110 -2.44 23.67 21.30
CA THR A 110 -1.03 23.80 20.90
C THR A 110 -0.59 22.66 20.01
N MET A 111 0.29 22.96 19.05
CA MET A 111 0.99 21.96 18.24
C MET A 111 2.46 21.96 18.67
N ASP A 112 2.73 21.41 19.85
CA ASP A 112 4.08 21.33 20.41
C ASP A 112 4.87 20.20 19.75
N GLY A 113 6.12 20.48 19.35
CA GLY A 113 6.97 19.49 18.70
C GLY A 113 8.21 20.09 18.04
N HIS A 114 8.89 19.27 17.24
CA HIS A 114 10.06 19.68 16.47
C HIS A 114 10.03 19.06 15.07
N PHE A 115 10.66 19.73 14.11
CA PHE A 115 10.87 19.12 12.79
C PHE A 115 11.96 18.04 12.86
N ASP A 116 11.63 16.79 12.54
CA ASP A 116 12.60 15.70 12.36
C ASP A 116 12.25 14.86 11.11
N TYR A 117 12.36 15.51 9.95
CA TYR A 117 12.17 14.85 8.65
C TYR A 117 13.08 13.62 8.44
N PRO A 118 14.36 13.60 8.89
CA PRO A 118 15.18 12.39 8.82
C PRO A 118 14.58 11.20 9.57
N GLU A 119 14.00 11.44 10.76
CA GLU A 119 13.34 10.39 11.51
C GLU A 119 12.02 9.94 10.85
N LEU A 120 11.20 10.89 10.35
CA LEU A 120 10.01 10.53 9.57
C LEU A 120 10.37 9.69 8.35
N ARG A 121 11.47 10.02 7.67
CA ARG A 121 11.98 9.26 6.52
C ARG A 121 12.31 7.82 6.93
N ARG A 122 13.02 7.64 8.04
CA ARG A 122 13.38 6.32 8.58
C ARG A 122 12.12 5.50 8.89
N ARG A 123 11.14 6.10 9.58
CA ARG A 123 9.87 5.44 9.95
C ARG A 123 9.07 5.03 8.72
N VAL A 124 8.95 5.89 7.71
CA VAL A 124 8.25 5.59 6.44
C VAL A 124 8.92 4.44 5.69
N VAL A 125 10.25 4.41 5.62
CA VAL A 125 10.98 3.29 4.99
C VAL A 125 10.76 1.99 5.77
N LEU A 126 10.87 2.02 7.10
CA LEU A 126 10.65 0.86 7.96
C LEU A 126 9.24 0.28 7.80
N LEU A 127 8.22 1.16 7.76
CA LEU A 127 6.83 0.77 7.52
C LEU A 127 6.67 0.03 6.19
N ARG A 128 7.28 0.56 5.13
CA ARG A 128 7.27 -0.10 3.81
C ARG A 128 7.89 -1.48 3.88
N GLU A 129 9.08 -1.60 4.48
CA GLU A 129 9.78 -2.88 4.61
C GLU A 129 8.95 -3.90 5.38
N LYS A 130 8.29 -3.48 6.47
CA LYS A 130 7.40 -4.35 7.25
C LYS A 130 6.18 -4.81 6.48
N ILE A 131 5.54 -3.94 5.70
CA ILE A 131 4.38 -4.31 4.87
C ILE A 131 4.82 -5.27 3.74
N ILE A 132 5.97 -5.04 3.12
CA ILE A 132 6.52 -5.94 2.10
C ILE A 132 6.87 -7.30 2.72
N TYR A 133 7.48 -7.30 3.90
CA TYR A 133 7.78 -8.53 4.65
C TYR A 133 6.50 -9.31 4.96
N GLU A 134 5.47 -8.66 5.51
CA GLU A 134 4.15 -9.27 5.75
C GLU A 134 3.58 -9.89 4.47
N THR A 135 3.64 -9.16 3.35
CA THR A 135 3.13 -9.62 2.06
C THR A 135 3.85 -10.86 1.54
N ASN A 136 5.18 -10.92 1.70
CA ASN A 136 5.95 -12.10 1.35
C ASN A 136 5.70 -13.26 2.34
N ASN A 137 5.41 -12.96 3.60
CA ASN A 137 5.13 -13.97 4.63
C ASN A 137 3.81 -14.72 4.38
N TRP A 138 2.85 -14.09 3.69
CA TRP A 138 1.62 -14.75 3.25
C TRP A 138 1.86 -16.04 2.47
N LEU A 139 2.99 -16.14 1.75
CA LEU A 139 3.36 -17.36 1.04
C LEU A 139 3.59 -18.54 1.99
N PHE A 140 4.34 -18.30 3.06
CA PHE A 140 4.68 -19.31 4.06
C PHE A 140 3.47 -19.64 4.95
N GLU A 141 2.73 -18.62 5.38
CA GLU A 141 1.47 -18.80 6.12
C GLU A 141 0.47 -19.61 5.29
N GLY A 142 0.32 -19.27 4.00
CA GLY A 142 -0.58 -19.93 3.06
C GLY A 142 -0.23 -21.40 2.82
N LEU A 143 1.06 -21.76 2.78
CA LEU A 143 1.48 -23.17 2.72
C LEU A 143 1.08 -23.93 4.00
N GLY A 144 1.14 -23.29 5.18
CA GLY A 144 0.63 -23.85 6.42
C GLY A 144 -0.88 -24.12 6.35
N VAL A 145 -1.64 -23.15 5.85
CA VAL A 145 -3.09 -23.24 5.64
C VAL A 145 -3.46 -24.34 4.65
N LYS A 146 -2.69 -24.50 3.56
CA LYS A 146 -2.85 -25.59 2.58
C LYS A 146 -2.60 -26.97 3.20
N LYS A 147 -1.55 -27.10 4.03
CA LYS A 147 -1.24 -28.36 4.74
C LYS A 147 -2.30 -28.74 5.77
N GLN A 148 -2.94 -27.73 6.38
CA GLN A 148 -4.04 -27.92 7.32
C GLN A 148 -5.39 -28.15 6.61
N GLU A 149 -5.40 -28.26 5.27
CA GLU A 149 -6.59 -28.46 4.43
C GLU A 149 -7.71 -27.43 4.69
N LEU A 150 -7.34 -26.21 5.06
CA LEU A 150 -8.30 -25.14 5.31
C LEU A 150 -9.01 -24.75 4.01
N SER A 151 -10.32 -24.50 4.14
CA SER A 151 -11.24 -24.23 3.02
C SER A 151 -10.77 -23.12 2.08
N ILE A 152 -10.04 -22.12 2.60
CA ILE A 152 -9.59 -20.96 1.83
C ILE A 152 -8.62 -21.34 0.69
N ALA A 153 -7.69 -22.27 0.93
CA ALA A 153 -6.71 -22.68 -0.07
C ALA A 153 -7.40 -23.41 -1.23
N SER A 154 -8.34 -24.31 -0.91
CA SER A 154 -9.17 -25.02 -1.88
C SER A 154 -10.11 -24.08 -2.63
N ASN A 155 -10.64 -23.05 -1.97
CA ASN A 155 -11.47 -22.03 -2.60
C ASN A 155 -10.67 -21.22 -3.63
N LEU A 156 -9.50 -20.70 -3.26
CA LEU A 156 -8.62 -19.95 -4.18
C LEU A 156 -8.17 -20.79 -5.37
N GLN A 157 -7.81 -22.06 -5.12
CA GLN A 157 -7.45 -23.01 -6.18
C GLN A 157 -8.61 -23.19 -7.18
N ARG A 158 -9.84 -23.37 -6.68
CA ARG A 158 -11.04 -23.49 -7.52
C ARG A 158 -11.32 -22.20 -8.29
N GLN A 159 -11.18 -21.04 -7.66
CA GLN A 159 -11.34 -19.74 -8.34
C GLN A 159 -10.33 -19.59 -9.49
N TYR A 160 -9.07 -19.98 -9.26
CA TYR A 160 -8.04 -19.98 -10.29
C TYR A 160 -8.44 -20.85 -11.49
N GLU A 161 -8.83 -22.10 -11.26
CA GLU A 161 -9.24 -23.05 -12.31
C GLU A 161 -10.40 -22.49 -13.13
N GLN A 162 -11.42 -21.95 -12.47
CA GLN A 162 -12.57 -21.32 -13.13
C GLN A 162 -12.17 -20.12 -13.99
N ILE A 163 -11.28 -19.26 -13.50
CA ILE A 163 -10.81 -18.08 -14.25
C ILE A 163 -10.02 -18.51 -15.48
N VAL A 164 -9.11 -19.48 -15.35
CA VAL A 164 -8.30 -19.99 -16.46
C VAL A 164 -9.18 -20.64 -17.53
N GLU A 165 -10.18 -21.44 -17.13
CA GLU A 165 -11.13 -22.03 -18.07
C GLU A 165 -11.99 -20.98 -18.79
N ASP A 166 -12.47 -19.96 -18.06
CA ASP A 166 -13.24 -18.86 -18.64
C ASP A 166 -12.40 -18.05 -19.64
N LEU A 167 -11.14 -17.76 -19.33
CA LEU A 167 -10.22 -17.05 -20.24
C LEU A 167 -9.98 -17.85 -21.53
N LYS A 168 -9.77 -19.17 -21.41
CA LYS A 168 -9.65 -20.09 -22.56
C LYS A 168 -10.92 -20.11 -23.41
N ARG A 169 -12.10 -20.17 -22.77
CA ARG A 169 -13.39 -20.18 -23.45
C ARG A 169 -13.65 -18.89 -24.22
N GLN A 170 -13.30 -17.75 -23.63
CA GLN A 170 -13.43 -16.43 -24.26
C GLN A 170 -12.38 -16.17 -25.35
N LYS A 171 -11.39 -17.07 -25.52
CA LYS A 171 -10.23 -16.90 -26.41
C LYS A 171 -9.50 -15.58 -26.14
N ASN A 172 -9.45 -15.18 -24.86
CA ASN A 172 -8.76 -13.96 -24.46
C ASN A 172 -7.26 -14.23 -24.31
N PHE A 173 -6.54 -14.21 -25.43
CA PHE A 173 -5.08 -14.42 -25.44
C PHE A 173 -4.29 -13.22 -24.91
N ALA A 174 -4.96 -12.13 -24.52
CA ALA A 174 -4.29 -10.97 -23.94
C ALA A 174 -3.86 -11.19 -22.48
N VAL A 175 -4.36 -12.24 -21.83
CA VAL A 175 -4.10 -12.51 -20.42
C VAL A 175 -3.72 -13.97 -20.24
N ASP A 176 -2.65 -14.19 -19.47
CA ASP A 176 -2.24 -15.50 -19.00
C ASP A 176 -2.09 -15.49 -17.48
N LEU A 177 -2.51 -16.58 -16.85
CA LEU A 177 -2.52 -16.75 -15.39
C LEU A 177 -1.92 -18.10 -15.02
N GLU A 178 -0.99 -18.08 -14.07
CA GLU A 178 -0.33 -19.27 -13.56
C GLU A 178 -0.20 -19.21 -12.03
N LEU A 179 -0.17 -20.36 -11.38
CA LEU A 179 0.17 -20.45 -9.95
C LEU A 179 1.68 -20.65 -9.81
N VAL A 180 2.33 -19.78 -9.06
CA VAL A 180 3.77 -19.89 -8.80
C VAL A 180 3.99 -21.03 -7.80
N ASP A 181 4.83 -22.00 -8.17
CA ASP A 181 5.18 -23.17 -7.35
C ASP A 181 3.96 -23.96 -6.83
N THR A 182 2.83 -23.94 -7.57
CA THR A 182 1.54 -24.54 -7.17
C THR A 182 0.97 -23.97 -5.85
N ASN A 183 1.39 -22.77 -5.46
CA ASN A 183 0.91 -22.08 -4.28
C ASN A 183 -0.34 -21.24 -4.64
N PRO A 184 -1.53 -21.54 -4.09
CA PRO A 184 -2.75 -20.78 -4.39
C PRO A 184 -2.72 -19.34 -3.87
N PHE A 185 -1.74 -18.97 -3.05
CA PHE A 185 -1.56 -17.62 -2.50
C PHE A 185 -0.59 -16.73 -3.32
N LEU A 186 0.00 -17.27 -4.40
CA LEU A 186 0.86 -16.51 -5.31
C LEU A 186 0.52 -16.80 -6.76
N TRP A 187 -0.06 -15.82 -7.43
CA TRP A 187 -0.42 -15.93 -8.83
C TRP A 187 0.55 -15.10 -9.67
N ALA A 188 1.06 -15.71 -10.74
CA ALA A 188 1.73 -15.00 -11.81
C ALA A 188 0.68 -14.61 -12.85
N PHE A 189 0.66 -13.33 -13.19
CA PHE A 189 -0.25 -12.76 -14.18
C PHE A 189 0.60 -12.14 -15.28
N THR A 190 0.35 -12.53 -16.53
CA THR A 190 1.00 -11.93 -17.70
C THR A 190 -0.05 -11.26 -18.56
N TYR A 191 0.16 -9.98 -18.87
CA TYR A 191 -0.69 -9.21 -19.75
C TYR A 191 0.06 -8.92 -21.06
N PHE A 192 -0.53 -9.34 -22.17
CA PHE A 192 -0.09 -9.04 -23.51
C PHE A 192 -0.88 -7.82 -24.01
N GLY A 193 -0.17 -6.74 -24.32
CA GLY A 193 -0.81 -5.53 -24.80
C GLY A 193 -1.62 -5.76 -26.06
N ARG A 194 -2.88 -5.32 -26.05
CA ARG A 194 -3.78 -5.52 -27.19
C ARG A 194 -3.33 -4.74 -28.42
N PRO A 195 -3.59 -5.28 -29.64
CA PRO A 195 -3.40 -4.53 -30.87
C PRO A 195 -4.11 -3.18 -30.84
N MET A 196 -3.45 -2.15 -31.36
CA MET A 196 -3.96 -0.77 -31.43
C MET A 196 -4.14 -0.07 -30.07
N SER A 197 -3.63 -0.64 -28.96
CA SER A 197 -3.58 0.03 -27.65
C SER A 197 -2.24 0.75 -27.42
N HIS A 198 -2.15 1.57 -26.39
CA HIS A 198 -0.86 2.17 -25.98
C HIS A 198 0.18 1.16 -25.47
N LEU A 199 -0.26 -0.07 -25.18
CA LEU A 199 0.58 -1.15 -24.68
C LEU A 199 0.88 -2.19 -25.76
N ASP A 200 0.45 -1.95 -27.00
CA ASP A 200 0.58 -2.89 -28.13
C ASP A 200 2.02 -3.41 -28.28
N GLY A 201 2.14 -4.74 -28.39
CA GLY A 201 3.41 -5.46 -28.47
C GLY A 201 4.14 -5.65 -27.15
N GLY A 202 3.66 -5.08 -26.03
CA GLY A 202 4.28 -5.23 -24.71
C GLY A 202 3.89 -6.53 -23.99
N ILE A 203 4.79 -7.04 -23.15
CA ILE A 203 4.60 -8.21 -22.30
C ILE A 203 4.88 -7.84 -20.84
N PHE A 204 3.81 -7.70 -20.06
CA PHE A 204 3.91 -7.24 -18.68
C PHE A 204 3.64 -8.39 -17.72
N ARG A 205 4.63 -8.73 -16.89
CA ARG A 205 4.52 -9.75 -15.85
C ARG A 205 4.25 -9.12 -14.50
N PHE A 206 3.39 -9.75 -13.71
CA PHE A 206 2.97 -9.30 -12.40
C PHE A 206 2.92 -10.48 -11.43
N LYS A 207 3.18 -10.19 -10.16
CA LYS A 207 2.93 -11.10 -9.04
C LYS A 207 1.77 -10.58 -8.20
N ILE A 208 0.81 -11.47 -7.95
CA ILE A 208 -0.35 -11.22 -7.10
C ILE A 208 -0.19 -12.05 -5.84
N TYR A 209 0.04 -11.37 -4.72
CA TYR A 209 0.13 -11.96 -3.40
C TYR A 209 -1.25 -11.91 -2.74
N ILE A 210 -1.76 -13.06 -2.34
CA ILE A 210 -3.07 -13.21 -1.72
C ILE A 210 -2.88 -13.58 -0.26
N SER A 211 -3.56 -12.87 0.64
CA SER A 211 -3.49 -13.16 2.07
C SER A 211 -4.24 -14.45 2.40
N PRO A 212 -3.75 -15.26 3.36
CA PRO A 212 -4.52 -16.32 3.99
C PRO A 212 -5.79 -15.84 4.70
N ARG A 213 -5.91 -14.53 4.91
CA ARG A 213 -7.08 -13.84 5.49
C ARG A 213 -7.98 -13.20 4.42
N PHE A 214 -7.80 -13.52 3.14
CA PHE A 214 -8.67 -13.03 2.08
C PHE A 214 -10.13 -13.50 2.28
N PRO A 215 -11.15 -12.64 2.16
CA PRO A 215 -11.11 -11.28 1.59
C PRO A 215 -10.95 -10.13 2.59
N ASP A 216 -10.75 -10.39 3.88
CA ASP A 216 -10.55 -9.32 4.87
C ASP A 216 -9.26 -8.54 4.59
N GLU A 217 -8.20 -9.26 4.22
CA GLU A 217 -6.99 -8.68 3.64
C GLU A 217 -6.97 -8.84 2.13
N GLN A 218 -6.79 -7.73 1.43
CA GLN A 218 -6.94 -7.67 -0.02
C GLN A 218 -5.62 -7.98 -0.75
N PRO A 219 -5.67 -8.54 -1.98
CA PRO A 219 -4.48 -8.92 -2.73
C PRO A 219 -3.57 -7.72 -3.06
N ARG A 220 -2.26 -7.95 -3.01
CA ARG A 220 -1.21 -6.97 -3.33
C ARG A 220 -0.55 -7.37 -4.65
N VAL A 221 -0.53 -6.44 -5.60
CA VAL A 221 -0.09 -6.68 -6.98
C VAL A 221 1.17 -5.88 -7.24
N PHE A 222 2.24 -6.59 -7.59
CA PHE A 222 3.53 -6.02 -7.95
C PHE A 222 3.86 -6.31 -9.40
N VAL A 223 4.29 -5.28 -10.13
CA VAL A 223 4.73 -5.38 -11.51
C VAL A 223 6.19 -5.85 -11.52
N GLU A 224 6.46 -6.96 -12.19
CA GLU A 224 7.84 -7.46 -12.39
C GLU A 224 8.50 -6.80 -13.59
N THR A 225 7.76 -6.58 -14.67
CA THR A 225 8.27 -5.86 -15.85
C THR A 225 8.06 -4.35 -15.67
N PRO A 226 9.12 -3.54 -15.49
CA PRO A 226 8.95 -2.11 -15.21
C PRO A 226 8.19 -1.37 -16.30
N ILE A 227 7.16 -0.62 -15.91
CA ILE A 227 6.31 0.16 -16.84
C ILE A 227 6.15 1.58 -16.32
N PHE A 228 6.30 2.57 -17.21
CA PHE A 228 6.06 3.97 -16.86
C PHE A 228 4.58 4.30 -17.04
N HIS A 229 3.77 4.05 -16.01
CA HIS A 229 2.31 4.15 -16.09
C HIS A 229 1.72 4.90 -14.89
N ILE A 230 0.63 5.66 -15.11
CA ILE A 230 -0.02 6.44 -14.04
C ILE A 230 -0.57 5.60 -12.89
N ARG A 231 -0.93 4.33 -13.15
CA ARG A 231 -1.46 3.38 -12.15
C ARG A 231 -0.39 2.52 -11.49
N VAL A 232 0.88 2.65 -11.86
CA VAL A 232 1.98 1.83 -11.33
C VAL A 232 2.94 2.75 -10.60
N SER A 233 3.13 2.54 -9.29
CA SER A 233 4.11 3.31 -8.52
C SER A 233 5.54 3.04 -9.00
N ARG A 234 6.51 3.87 -8.61
CA ARG A 234 7.92 3.66 -8.99
C ARG A 234 8.48 2.35 -8.45
N GLU A 235 7.96 1.92 -7.30
CA GLU A 235 8.29 0.65 -6.67
C GLU A 235 7.52 -0.55 -7.28
N GLY A 236 6.81 -0.34 -8.38
CA GLY A 236 6.09 -1.39 -9.11
C GLY A 236 4.80 -1.83 -8.44
N VAL A 237 4.19 -1.03 -7.55
CA VAL A 237 2.91 -1.39 -6.92
C VAL A 237 1.77 -0.92 -7.82
N LEU A 238 0.88 -1.83 -8.21
CA LEU A 238 -0.27 -1.49 -9.05
C LEU A 238 -1.44 -0.94 -8.23
N CYS A 239 -1.97 0.19 -8.67
CA CYS A 239 -3.19 0.82 -8.18
C CYS A 239 -4.39 0.42 -9.04
N TYR A 240 -5.26 -0.41 -8.46
CA TYR A 240 -6.48 -0.87 -9.11
C TYR A 240 -7.63 -0.90 -8.09
N SER A 241 -8.86 -0.91 -8.58
CA SER A 241 -10.07 -0.92 -7.74
C SER A 241 -11.08 -1.92 -8.32
N PRO A 242 -11.24 -3.11 -7.71
CA PRO A 242 -12.18 -4.09 -8.20
C PRO A 242 -13.62 -3.69 -7.85
N ARG A 243 -14.58 -4.18 -8.67
CA ARG A 243 -16.01 -3.96 -8.43
C ARG A 243 -16.51 -4.72 -7.19
N ARG A 244 -15.88 -5.87 -6.91
CA ARG A 244 -16.13 -6.76 -5.79
C ARG A 244 -14.80 -7.24 -5.24
N THR A 245 -14.69 -7.31 -3.93
CA THR A 245 -13.43 -7.54 -3.21
C THR A 245 -13.27 -8.97 -2.69
N ASP A 246 -14.28 -9.81 -2.93
CA ASP A 246 -14.42 -11.15 -2.38
C ASP A 246 -14.06 -12.29 -3.36
N GLU A 247 -13.94 -11.99 -4.65
CA GLU A 247 -13.60 -12.97 -5.69
C GLU A 247 -12.45 -12.46 -6.56
N MET A 248 -11.44 -13.31 -6.79
CA MET A 248 -10.24 -12.98 -7.55
C MET A 248 -10.53 -12.59 -9.00
N ARG A 249 -11.62 -13.08 -9.60
CA ARG A 249 -12.05 -12.71 -10.95
C ARG A 249 -12.14 -11.20 -11.13
N TYR A 250 -12.81 -10.51 -10.20
CA TYR A 250 -12.97 -9.05 -10.30
C TYR A 250 -11.67 -8.30 -10.06
N HIS A 251 -10.72 -8.89 -9.32
CA HIS A 251 -9.37 -8.35 -9.20
C HIS A 251 -8.63 -8.43 -10.54
N ILE A 252 -8.66 -9.58 -11.23
CA ILE A 252 -8.04 -9.73 -12.56
C ILE A 252 -8.65 -8.75 -13.57
N GLU A 253 -9.98 -8.68 -13.63
CA GLU A 253 -10.69 -7.74 -14.52
C GLU A 253 -10.29 -6.27 -14.23
N ALA A 254 -10.15 -5.92 -12.94
CA ALA A 254 -9.76 -4.56 -12.55
C ALA A 254 -8.28 -4.24 -12.78
N ILE A 255 -7.39 -5.24 -12.69
CA ILE A 255 -5.98 -5.11 -13.07
C ILE A 255 -5.89 -4.78 -14.57
N VAL A 256 -6.58 -5.55 -15.42
CA VAL A 256 -6.62 -5.31 -16.87
C VAL A 256 -7.22 -3.94 -17.16
N ALA A 257 -8.36 -3.60 -16.54
CA ALA A 257 -9.00 -2.31 -16.74
C ALA A 257 -8.12 -1.13 -16.30
N ALA A 258 -7.30 -1.29 -15.25
CA ALA A 258 -6.37 -0.25 -14.80
C ALA A 258 -5.20 -0.04 -15.77
N LEU A 259 -4.79 -1.07 -16.53
CA LEU A 259 -3.73 -0.98 -17.52
C LEU A 259 -4.24 -0.44 -18.87
N GLU A 260 -5.47 -0.79 -19.25
CA GLU A 260 -6.10 -0.36 -20.51
C GLU A 260 -6.75 1.04 -20.43
N GLU A 261 -6.67 1.72 -19.29
CA GLU A 261 -7.33 3.02 -19.07
C GLU A 261 -6.58 4.17 -19.79
N GLU A 262 -7.02 4.52 -21.00
CA GLU A 262 -6.35 5.53 -21.84
C GLU A 262 -6.65 6.98 -21.43
N SER A 263 -7.87 7.26 -20.95
CA SER A 263 -8.29 8.63 -20.59
C SER A 263 -9.12 8.66 -19.30
N PRO A 264 -8.51 8.34 -18.14
CA PRO A 264 -9.18 8.44 -16.86
C PRO A 264 -9.67 9.87 -16.58
N PRO A 265 -10.79 10.05 -15.87
CA PRO A 265 -11.06 11.31 -15.19
C PRO A 265 -9.99 11.56 -14.12
N TYR A 266 -9.67 12.83 -13.87
CA TYR A 266 -8.72 13.20 -12.80
C TYR A 266 -9.25 12.76 -11.43
N ASP A 267 -8.54 11.84 -10.76
CA ASP A 267 -8.81 11.45 -9.38
C ASP A 267 -7.51 11.57 -8.55
N PRO A 268 -7.46 12.41 -7.51
CA PRO A 268 -6.30 12.52 -6.64
C PRO A 268 -6.02 11.22 -5.86
N ARG A 269 -6.99 10.31 -5.76
CA ARG A 269 -6.85 9.03 -5.06
C ARG A 269 -6.18 7.93 -5.90
N THR A 270 -5.73 8.27 -7.10
CA THR A 270 -5.08 7.33 -8.02
C THR A 270 -3.72 7.82 -8.48
N THR A 271 -3.22 8.92 -7.90
CA THR A 271 -1.94 9.55 -8.26
C THR A 271 -0.78 8.84 -7.56
N VAL A 272 -0.52 7.60 -7.97
CA VAL A 272 0.49 6.72 -7.33
C VAL A 272 1.89 6.92 -7.87
N HIS A 273 2.02 7.47 -9.09
CA HIS A 273 3.29 7.85 -9.69
C HIS A 273 3.30 9.36 -9.93
N PRO A 274 3.91 10.16 -9.03
CA PRO A 274 3.87 11.63 -9.12
C PRO A 274 4.38 12.18 -10.45
N GLU A 275 5.51 11.67 -10.94
CA GLU A 275 6.11 12.13 -12.21
C GLU A 275 5.23 11.78 -13.42
N ALA A 276 4.77 10.54 -13.54
CA ALA A 276 3.88 10.11 -14.61
C ALA A 276 2.56 10.90 -14.58
N THR A 277 1.97 11.08 -13.40
CA THR A 277 0.74 11.88 -13.21
C THR A 277 0.94 13.32 -13.66
N LYS A 278 2.04 13.95 -13.26
CA LYS A 278 2.38 15.33 -13.66
C LYS A 278 2.55 15.45 -15.17
N LEU A 279 3.18 14.48 -15.82
CA LEU A 279 3.35 14.50 -17.27
C LEU A 279 2.05 14.25 -18.01
N PHE A 280 1.25 13.31 -17.53
CA PHE A 280 0.00 12.90 -18.17
C PHE A 280 -1.05 14.01 -18.12
N TRP A 281 -1.20 14.68 -16.98
CA TRP A 281 -2.14 15.80 -16.77
C TRP A 281 -1.52 17.18 -17.00
N GLY A 282 -0.29 17.22 -17.49
CA GLY A 282 0.43 18.45 -17.80
C GLY A 282 0.04 19.08 -19.14
N SER A 283 0.96 19.85 -19.70
CA SER A 283 0.79 20.48 -21.01
C SER A 283 0.77 19.45 -22.16
N MET A 284 0.42 19.88 -23.38
CA MET A 284 0.52 19.03 -24.56
C MET A 284 1.94 18.49 -24.79
N GLU A 285 2.98 19.23 -24.41
CA GLU A 285 4.36 18.77 -24.50
C GLU A 285 4.68 17.68 -23.47
N ASP A 286 4.15 17.83 -22.25
CA ASP A 286 4.35 16.85 -21.18
C ASP A 286 3.65 15.53 -21.49
N ARG A 287 2.44 15.60 -22.08
CA ARG A 287 1.74 14.42 -22.59
C ARG A 287 2.53 13.69 -23.68
N LYS A 288 3.24 14.42 -24.55
CA LYS A 288 4.14 13.79 -25.54
C LYS A 288 5.32 13.09 -24.85
N LYS A 289 5.89 13.68 -23.80
CA LYS A 289 6.96 13.05 -23.00
C LYS A 289 6.45 11.79 -22.30
N TYR A 290 5.26 11.84 -21.71
CA TYR A 290 4.61 10.67 -21.10
C TYR A 290 4.46 9.53 -22.11
N ASN A 291 3.83 9.81 -23.26
CA ASN A 291 3.61 8.80 -24.31
C ASN A 291 4.93 8.22 -24.85
N ARG A 292 5.99 9.03 -24.93
CA ARG A 292 7.33 8.55 -25.31
C ARG A 292 7.92 7.62 -24.26
N ALA A 293 7.84 7.99 -22.98
CA ALA A 293 8.35 7.16 -21.88
C ALA A 293 7.57 5.84 -21.75
N LEU A 294 6.24 5.89 -21.91
CA LEU A 294 5.39 4.70 -21.94
C LEU A 294 5.80 3.76 -23.07
N ARG A 295 5.93 4.26 -24.31
CA ARG A 295 6.40 3.44 -25.45
C ARG A 295 7.77 2.81 -25.22
N GLN A 296 8.71 3.55 -24.65
CA GLN A 296 10.03 3.01 -24.30
C GLN A 296 9.93 1.89 -23.27
N SER A 297 9.00 1.98 -22.32
CA SER A 297 8.77 0.88 -21.37
C SER A 297 8.08 -0.32 -22.01
N VAL A 298 7.21 -0.12 -22.99
CA VAL A 298 6.59 -1.18 -23.79
C VAL A 298 7.63 -1.92 -24.62
N GLU A 299 8.51 -1.20 -25.33
CA GLU A 299 9.59 -1.80 -26.12
C GLU A 299 10.51 -2.67 -25.25
N LYS A 300 10.94 -2.15 -24.09
CA LYS A 300 11.77 -2.90 -23.12
C LYS A 300 11.06 -4.09 -22.47
N SER A 301 9.72 -4.10 -22.47
CA SER A 301 8.96 -5.20 -21.88
C SER A 301 8.95 -6.46 -22.77
N ALA A 302 9.18 -6.27 -24.07
CA ALA A 302 9.17 -7.33 -25.07
C ALA A 302 10.59 -7.84 -25.43
N GLU A 303 11.63 -7.14 -24.99
CA GLU A 303 13.05 -7.58 -25.03
C GLU A 303 13.33 -8.66 -23.98
#